data_AF-A0A5R2NBF0-F1
#
_entry.id   AF-A0A5R2NBF0-F1
#
_cell.length_a   1.000
_cell.length_b   1.000
_cell.length_c   1.000
_cell.angle_alpha   90.00
_cell.angle_beta   90.00
_cell.angle_gamma   90.00
#
_symmetry.space_group_name_H-M   'P 1'
#
loop_
_entity.id
_entity.type
_entity.pdbx_description
1 polymer ?
#
loop_
_entity_poly.entity_id
_entity_poly.type
_entity_poly.pdbx_seq_one_letter_code
_entity_poly.pdbx_strand_id
1 'polypeptide(L)'
;ACARKLLGMTDRIYPQFATHNAHTVAAILSMADNRDTFEFQRLHGMGEALHETVRRSEGTRCRIYAPVGAHSDLLAYLVRRLLENGANSSFVHQLTDEDVEPEDIARDPLETVESQGPAANPAIAKPSQIFGIGRRNSKGFDITDTVTLADIDKAKAAFAGSDRWHAKPITRAAGYGKQRPIVNPAKPSEVVGTVHEAAAKQVATAVRIAVEAQPSWAKRPVAERAAILNLAADLYEANAVEFFALATREAGKSLADGVAEVREAVDFLRYYAAEAANAEAGTQARGAIVCISPWNFPLAIFTGQIAAALVTGNSVIAKPAEQTPLIAFRAVEMLRAAGVPEDVIQLLPGDGPSVGGPLTADPRIAGVCFTGSTEV
;
A
#
# COMPACT_ATOMS: atom_id res chain seq x y z
N ALA A 1 -30.21 3.52 15.48
CA ALA A 1 -29.44 4.59 16.16
C ALA A 1 -29.56 5.96 15.47
N CYS A 2 -29.09 6.13 14.22
CA CYS A 2 -29.12 7.44 13.54
C CYS A 2 -30.53 8.04 13.40
N ALA A 3 -31.54 7.21 13.09
CA ALA A 3 -32.93 7.67 13.00
C ALA A 3 -33.42 8.32 14.30
N ARG A 4 -33.13 7.71 15.46
CA ARG A 4 -33.45 8.27 16.79
C ARG A 4 -32.81 9.65 16.99
N LYS A 5 -31.53 9.80 16.62
CA LYS A 5 -30.82 11.08 16.72
C LYS A 5 -31.45 12.14 15.81
N LEU A 6 -31.80 11.78 14.58
CA LEU A 6 -32.42 12.69 13.62
C LEU A 6 -33.82 13.14 14.06
N LEU A 7 -34.63 12.22 14.60
CA LEU A 7 -35.96 12.53 15.14
C LEU A 7 -35.90 13.50 16.33
N GLY A 8 -34.85 13.40 17.16
CA GLY A 8 -34.59 14.33 18.26
C GLY A 8 -34.08 15.71 17.86
N MET A 9 -33.93 15.99 16.56
CA MET A 9 -33.44 17.27 16.03
C MET A 9 -34.39 17.89 14.99
N THR A 10 -35.66 17.49 15.01
CA THR A 10 -36.67 17.91 14.03
C THR A 10 -37.00 19.40 14.05
N ASP A 11 -36.56 20.12 15.09
CA ASP A 11 -36.56 21.58 15.19
C ASP A 11 -35.54 22.26 14.27
N ARG A 12 -34.53 21.51 13.78
CA ARG A 12 -33.37 22.05 13.03
C ARG A 12 -33.16 21.38 11.69
N ILE A 13 -33.49 20.09 11.61
CA ILE A 13 -33.29 19.28 10.41
C ILE A 13 -34.58 18.55 10.09
N TYR A 14 -34.85 18.35 8.80
CA TYR A 14 -35.98 17.57 8.34
C TYR A 14 -35.50 16.18 7.90
N PRO A 15 -35.71 15.12 8.71
CA PRO A 15 -35.21 13.79 8.38
C PRO A 15 -35.95 13.17 7.20
N GLN A 16 -35.19 12.54 6.32
CA GLN A 16 -35.70 11.84 5.13
C GLN A 16 -35.21 10.39 5.17
N PHE A 17 -36.08 9.46 5.54
CA PHE A 17 -35.71 8.06 5.76
C PHE A 17 -35.92 7.24 4.49
N ALA A 18 -34.84 7.08 3.71
CA ALA A 18 -34.84 6.22 2.53
C ALA A 18 -34.64 4.74 2.91
N THR A 19 -35.67 3.91 2.73
CA THR A 19 -35.58 2.46 2.99
C THR A 19 -36.70 1.68 2.32
N HIS A 20 -36.43 0.41 2.00
CA HIS A 20 -37.44 -0.57 1.57
C HIS A 20 -37.67 -1.68 2.60
N ASN A 21 -36.99 -1.62 3.73
CA ASN A 21 -37.10 -2.62 4.79
C ASN A 21 -38.27 -2.26 5.72
N ALA A 22 -39.30 -3.10 5.75
CA ALA A 22 -40.53 -2.85 6.50
C ALA A 22 -40.29 -2.77 8.02
N HIS A 23 -39.38 -3.58 8.56
CA HIS A 23 -38.99 -3.51 9.97
C HIS A 23 -38.39 -2.14 10.32
N THR A 24 -37.52 -1.60 9.45
CA THR A 24 -36.92 -0.28 9.63
C THR A 24 -37.99 0.83 9.60
N VAL A 25 -38.98 0.73 8.70
CA VAL A 25 -40.13 1.64 8.66
C VAL A 25 -40.92 1.58 9.96
N ALA A 26 -41.28 0.38 10.42
CA ALA A 26 -42.02 0.18 11.68
C ALA A 26 -41.26 0.73 12.89
N ALA A 27 -39.95 0.48 12.98
CA ALA A 27 -39.11 1.00 14.05
C ALA A 27 -39.10 2.54 14.06
N ILE A 28 -39.01 3.19 12.89
CA ILE A 28 -39.04 4.66 12.77
C ILE A 28 -40.41 5.22 13.20
N LEU A 29 -41.50 4.59 12.76
CA LEU A 29 -42.87 4.98 13.14
C LEU A 29 -43.08 4.89 14.65
N SER A 30 -42.55 3.85 15.29
CA SER A 30 -42.59 3.66 16.74
C SER A 30 -41.73 4.68 17.50
N MET A 31 -40.59 5.08 16.92
CA MET A 31 -39.69 6.09 17.53
C MET A 31 -40.15 7.54 17.36
N ALA A 32 -41.01 7.82 16.38
CA ALA A 32 -41.43 9.19 16.07
C ALA A 32 -42.67 9.58 16.90
N ASP A 33 -42.66 10.79 17.45
CA ASP A 33 -43.84 11.38 18.12
C ASP A 33 -44.76 12.09 17.12
N ASN A 34 -44.17 12.76 16.12
CA ASN A 34 -44.89 13.52 15.09
C ASN A 34 -44.54 13.02 13.68
N ARG A 35 -45.57 12.75 12.86
CA ARG A 35 -45.43 12.23 11.50
C ARG A 35 -45.17 13.34 10.47
N ASP A 36 -45.45 14.60 10.83
CA ASP A 36 -45.22 15.77 9.98
C ASP A 36 -43.79 16.31 10.07
N THR A 37 -42.96 15.77 10.96
CA THR A 37 -41.58 16.22 11.14
C THR A 37 -40.58 15.44 10.31
N PHE A 38 -41.01 14.43 9.55
CA PHE A 38 -40.16 13.65 8.66
C PHE A 38 -40.92 13.21 7.39
N GLU A 39 -40.19 12.61 6.45
CA GLU A 39 -40.76 11.82 5.35
C GLU A 39 -39.98 10.51 5.17
N PHE A 40 -40.63 9.52 4.58
CA PHE A 40 -39.97 8.37 3.99
C PHE A 40 -39.52 8.67 2.56
N GLN A 41 -38.57 7.88 2.05
CA GLN A 41 -38.23 7.87 0.63
C GLN A 41 -38.13 6.45 0.09
N ARG A 42 -38.47 6.28 -1.19
CA ARG A 42 -38.34 5.02 -1.94
C ARG A 42 -37.78 5.26 -3.33
N LEU A 43 -37.19 4.23 -3.92
CA LEU A 43 -36.78 4.24 -5.31
C LEU A 43 -37.98 4.03 -6.24
N HIS A 44 -38.01 4.72 -7.39
CA HIS A 44 -39.00 4.46 -8.43
C HIS A 44 -38.92 3.01 -8.92
N GLY A 45 -40.07 2.37 -9.13
CA GLY A 45 -40.17 0.95 -9.50
C GLY A 45 -39.95 -0.03 -8.35
N MET A 46 -39.73 0.43 -7.11
CA MET A 46 -39.49 -0.42 -5.94
C MET A 46 -40.16 0.12 -4.68
N GLY A 47 -40.56 -0.78 -3.77
CA GLY A 47 -41.13 -0.42 -2.46
C GLY A 47 -42.47 0.33 -2.50
N GLU A 48 -43.18 0.29 -3.63
CA GLU A 48 -44.46 0.98 -3.81
C GLU A 48 -45.52 0.45 -2.86
N ALA A 49 -45.71 -0.87 -2.81
CA ALA A 49 -46.70 -1.52 -1.96
C ALA A 49 -46.47 -1.21 -0.47
N LEU A 50 -45.21 -1.25 -0.02
CA LEU A 50 -44.84 -0.92 1.37
C LEU A 50 -45.21 0.52 1.71
N HIS A 51 -44.69 1.49 0.95
CA HIS A 51 -44.86 2.91 1.29
C HIS A 51 -46.28 3.42 1.03
N GLU A 52 -47.01 2.84 0.08
CA GLU A 52 -48.42 3.18 -0.13
C GLU A 52 -49.31 2.66 1.01
N THR A 53 -49.00 1.46 1.53
CA THR A 53 -49.65 0.94 2.76
C THR A 53 -49.38 1.87 3.94
N VAL A 54 -48.11 2.21 4.18
CA VAL A 54 -47.68 3.07 5.29
C VAL A 54 -48.24 4.49 5.19
N ARG A 55 -48.34 5.05 3.98
CA ARG A 55 -49.00 6.34 3.74
C ARG A 55 -50.47 6.31 4.13
N ARG A 56 -51.18 5.23 3.76
CA ARG A 56 -52.62 5.09 4.03
C ARG A 56 -52.93 4.81 5.50
N SER A 57 -52.12 3.98 6.17
CA SER A 57 -52.37 3.61 7.57
C SER A 57 -51.84 4.62 8.57
N GLU A 58 -50.68 5.24 8.30
CA GLU A 58 -49.98 6.09 9.28
C GLU A 58 -49.97 7.59 8.91
N GLY A 59 -50.54 7.97 7.76
CA GLY A 59 -50.60 9.37 7.32
C GLY A 59 -49.23 9.98 6.97
N THR A 60 -48.21 9.15 6.75
CA THR A 60 -46.85 9.63 6.47
C THR A 60 -46.68 10.09 5.02
N ARG A 61 -45.65 10.91 4.76
CA ARG A 61 -45.25 11.32 3.41
C ARG A 61 -44.15 10.39 2.88
N CYS A 62 -44.18 10.10 1.59
CA CYS A 62 -43.13 9.36 0.90
C CYS A 62 -42.71 10.07 -0.39
N ARG A 63 -41.41 10.38 -0.51
CA ARG A 63 -40.82 10.93 -1.74
C ARG A 63 -40.21 9.83 -2.59
N ILE A 64 -40.48 9.88 -3.89
CA ILE A 64 -39.94 8.92 -4.86
C ILE A 64 -38.64 9.47 -5.44
N TYR A 65 -37.54 8.74 -5.25
CA TYR A 65 -36.30 8.95 -5.97
C TYR A 65 -36.45 8.34 -7.37
N ALA A 66 -36.57 9.20 -8.39
CA ALA A 66 -36.83 8.80 -9.77
C ALA A 66 -35.62 9.15 -10.66
N PRO A 67 -34.77 8.17 -11.01
CA PRO A 67 -33.74 8.37 -12.02
C PRO A 67 -34.38 8.71 -13.36
N VAL A 68 -33.88 9.76 -14.03
CA VAL A 68 -34.32 10.17 -15.38
C VAL A 68 -33.08 10.34 -16.24
N GLY A 69 -33.01 9.65 -17.39
CA GLY A 69 -31.87 9.67 -18.28
C GLY A 69 -32.07 8.80 -19.51
N ALA A 70 -31.13 8.85 -20.45
CA ALA A 70 -31.15 7.99 -21.62
C ALA A 70 -30.86 6.53 -21.23
N HIS A 71 -31.28 5.58 -22.06
CA HIS A 71 -31.07 4.14 -21.81
C HIS A 71 -29.60 3.78 -21.53
N SER A 72 -28.65 4.38 -22.26
CA SER A 72 -27.21 4.16 -22.08
C SER A 72 -26.72 4.47 -20.66
N ASP A 73 -27.24 5.54 -20.06
CA ASP A 73 -26.78 6.05 -18.77
C ASP A 73 -27.38 5.23 -17.62
N LEU A 74 -28.59 4.68 -17.86
CA LEU A 74 -29.29 3.84 -16.90
C LEU A 74 -28.72 2.42 -16.82
N LEU A 75 -28.00 1.94 -17.83
CA LEU A 75 -27.40 0.58 -17.81
C LEU A 75 -26.31 0.46 -16.73
N ALA A 76 -25.43 1.46 -16.62
CA ALA A 76 -24.41 1.47 -15.55
C ALA A 76 -25.06 1.58 -14.15
N TYR A 77 -26.19 2.27 -14.06
CA TYR A 77 -26.97 2.40 -12.84
C TYR A 77 -27.75 1.11 -12.49
N LEU A 78 -28.23 0.38 -13.50
CA LEU A 78 -29.05 -0.82 -13.35
C LEU A 78 -28.31 -1.94 -12.62
N VAL A 79 -27.04 -2.19 -12.94
CA VAL A 79 -26.26 -3.25 -12.28
C VAL A 79 -26.15 -2.99 -10.77
N ARG A 80 -25.82 -1.76 -10.36
CA ARG A 80 -25.78 -1.39 -8.94
C ARG A 80 -27.16 -1.53 -8.28
N ARG A 81 -28.23 -1.15 -8.99
CA ARG A 81 -29.61 -1.23 -8.51
C ARG A 81 -30.09 -2.67 -8.31
N LEU A 82 -29.67 -3.58 -9.18
CA LEU A 82 -29.91 -5.02 -9.04
C LEU A 82 -29.16 -5.59 -7.84
N LEU A 83 -27.90 -5.22 -7.61
CA LEU A 83 -27.14 -5.66 -6.45
C LEU A 83 -27.70 -5.13 -5.12
N GLU A 84 -28.18 -3.89 -5.10
CA GLU A 84 -28.75 -3.23 -3.91
C GLU A 84 -29.93 -4.00 -3.32
N ASN A 85 -30.76 -4.62 -4.17
CA ASN A 85 -31.99 -5.29 -3.73
C ASN A 85 -32.02 -6.80 -4.01
N GLY A 86 -31.08 -7.31 -4.80
CA GLY A 86 -30.99 -8.72 -5.19
C GLY A 86 -29.86 -9.50 -4.50
N ALA A 87 -29.09 -8.87 -3.60
CA ALA A 87 -28.17 -9.61 -2.73
C ALA A 87 -28.95 -10.50 -1.75
N ASN A 88 -28.42 -11.67 -1.40
CA ASN A 88 -29.09 -12.63 -0.49
C ASN A 88 -29.46 -12.03 0.89
N SER A 89 -28.73 -10.99 1.31
CA SER A 89 -29.00 -10.25 2.56
C SER A 89 -29.99 -9.08 2.41
N SER A 90 -30.50 -8.83 1.20
CA SER A 90 -31.50 -7.80 0.93
C SER A 90 -32.87 -8.25 1.44
N PHE A 91 -33.56 -7.35 2.14
CA PHE A 91 -34.95 -7.55 2.55
C PHE A 91 -35.87 -7.88 1.35
N VAL A 92 -35.66 -7.23 0.21
CA VAL A 92 -36.50 -7.45 -0.99
C VAL A 92 -36.31 -8.87 -1.54
N HIS A 93 -35.09 -9.40 -1.47
CA HIS A 93 -34.80 -10.79 -1.87
C HIS A 93 -35.42 -11.78 -0.88
N GLN A 94 -35.21 -11.56 0.43
CA GLN A 94 -35.74 -12.41 1.50
C GLN A 94 -37.27 -12.45 1.52
N LEU A 95 -37.94 -11.35 1.19
CA LEU A 95 -39.40 -11.30 1.11
C LEU A 95 -39.99 -12.16 -0.02
N THR A 96 -39.22 -12.39 -1.08
CA THR A 96 -39.62 -13.23 -2.22
C THR A 96 -39.13 -14.68 -2.10
N ASP A 97 -38.39 -14.99 -1.04
CA ASP A 97 -37.82 -16.31 -0.78
C ASP A 97 -38.80 -17.10 0.10
N GLU A 98 -39.42 -18.14 -0.47
CA GLU A 98 -40.42 -18.97 0.23
C GLU A 98 -39.81 -19.81 1.37
N ASP A 99 -38.48 -19.92 1.44
CA ASP A 99 -37.75 -20.64 2.48
C ASP A 99 -37.45 -19.75 3.73
N VAL A 100 -37.79 -18.46 3.69
CA VAL A 100 -37.55 -17.53 4.80
C VAL A 100 -38.86 -17.22 5.53
N GLU A 101 -38.93 -17.58 6.80
CA GLU A 101 -40.12 -17.34 7.63
C GLU A 101 -40.35 -15.83 7.90
N PRO A 102 -41.60 -15.34 7.91
CA PRO A 102 -41.89 -13.93 8.18
C PRO A 102 -41.31 -13.40 9.50
N GLU A 103 -41.22 -14.24 10.53
CA GLU A 103 -40.63 -13.93 11.83
C GLU A 103 -39.13 -13.63 11.73
N ASP A 104 -38.43 -14.31 10.81
CA ASP A 104 -37.00 -14.07 10.58
C ASP A 104 -36.77 -12.72 9.89
N ILE A 105 -37.68 -12.35 8.97
CA ILE A 105 -37.66 -11.06 8.28
C ILE A 105 -38.01 -9.91 9.24
N ALA A 106 -38.89 -10.16 10.20
CA ALA A 106 -39.37 -9.18 11.18
C ALA A 106 -38.52 -9.11 12.47
N ARG A 107 -37.45 -9.89 12.58
CA ARG A 107 -36.59 -9.93 13.77
C ARG A 107 -35.93 -8.57 14.05
N ASP A 108 -35.83 -8.20 15.33
CA ASP A 108 -35.12 -6.98 15.74
C ASP A 108 -33.61 -7.14 15.44
N PRO A 109 -33.03 -6.31 14.54
CA PRO A 109 -31.60 -6.35 14.28
C PRO A 109 -30.75 -6.00 15.50
N LEU A 110 -31.31 -5.30 16.52
CA LEU A 110 -30.58 -4.98 17.74
C LEU A 110 -30.34 -6.21 18.60
N GLU A 111 -31.34 -7.07 18.81
CA GLU A 111 -31.18 -8.35 19.52
C GLU A 111 -30.16 -9.26 18.83
N THR A 112 -30.17 -9.23 17.50
CA THR A 112 -29.18 -9.95 16.69
C THR A 112 -27.77 -9.40 16.95
N VAL A 113 -27.60 -8.07 16.93
CA VAL A 113 -26.29 -7.43 17.18
C VAL A 113 -25.81 -7.64 18.62
N GLU A 114 -26.70 -7.67 19.61
CA GLU A 114 -26.35 -7.92 21.01
C GLU A 114 -25.85 -9.35 21.24
N SER A 115 -26.27 -10.31 20.42
CA SER A 115 -25.92 -11.73 20.54
C SER A 115 -24.88 -12.24 19.53
N GLN A 116 -24.64 -11.53 18.41
CA GLN A 116 -23.77 -12.00 17.31
C GLN A 116 -22.27 -12.01 17.62
N GLY A 117 -21.82 -11.38 18.71
CA GLY A 117 -20.40 -11.23 19.02
C GLY A 117 -19.71 -10.13 18.19
N PRO A 118 -18.45 -10.31 17.75
CA PRO A 118 -17.70 -9.26 17.06
C PRO A 118 -18.39 -8.76 15.78
N ALA A 119 -18.43 -7.44 15.60
CA ALA A 119 -19.04 -6.82 14.41
C ALA A 119 -18.28 -7.09 13.09
N ALA A 120 -17.05 -7.60 13.16
CA ALA A 120 -16.25 -7.87 11.98
C ALA A 120 -16.69 -9.19 11.31
N ASN A 121 -16.99 -9.14 10.02
CA ASN A 121 -17.31 -10.33 9.24
C ASN A 121 -16.07 -11.24 9.13
N PRO A 122 -16.08 -12.48 9.66
CA PRO A 122 -14.93 -13.36 9.64
C PRO A 122 -14.53 -13.83 8.23
N ALA A 123 -15.43 -13.74 7.26
CA ALA A 123 -15.14 -14.07 5.86
C ALA A 123 -14.40 -12.94 5.11
N ILE A 124 -14.31 -11.73 5.68
CA ILE A 124 -13.62 -10.59 5.07
C ILE A 124 -12.30 -10.37 5.80
N ALA A 125 -11.21 -10.81 5.16
CA ALA A 125 -9.87 -10.60 5.69
C ALA A 125 -9.55 -9.10 5.83
N LYS A 126 -8.88 -8.73 6.94
CA LYS A 126 -8.34 -7.37 7.09
C LYS A 126 -7.29 -7.11 6.00
N PRO A 127 -7.11 -5.86 5.53
CA PRO A 127 -6.13 -5.54 4.50
C PRO A 127 -4.72 -6.05 4.77
N SER A 128 -4.27 -6.05 6.04
CA SER A 128 -2.96 -6.57 6.45
C SER A 128 -2.82 -8.11 6.34
N GLN A 129 -3.95 -8.82 6.25
CA GLN A 129 -4.06 -10.28 6.31
C GLN A 129 -4.57 -10.88 4.99
N ILE A 130 -4.63 -10.11 3.90
CA ILE A 130 -5.17 -10.59 2.61
C ILE A 130 -4.41 -11.78 2.02
N PHE A 131 -3.17 -12.04 2.46
CA PHE A 131 -2.35 -13.17 2.04
C PHE A 131 -2.31 -14.31 3.08
N GLY A 132 -3.18 -14.27 4.10
CA GLY A 132 -3.30 -15.31 5.12
C GLY A 132 -2.00 -15.53 5.91
N ILE A 133 -1.64 -16.80 6.09
CA ILE A 133 -0.43 -17.23 6.83
C ILE A 133 0.87 -17.03 6.04
N GLY A 134 0.80 -16.78 4.72
CA GLY A 134 1.99 -16.72 3.87
C GLY A 134 2.84 -15.49 4.13
N ARG A 135 2.21 -14.31 4.18
CA ARG A 135 2.88 -13.04 4.52
C ARG A 135 1.90 -11.98 4.97
N ARG A 136 2.41 -10.96 5.66
CA ARG A 136 1.67 -9.72 5.93
C ARG A 136 1.68 -8.82 4.69
N ASN A 137 0.55 -8.18 4.38
CA ASN A 137 0.48 -7.13 3.36
C ASN A 137 1.13 -5.82 3.85
N SER A 138 1.73 -5.05 2.95
CA SER A 138 2.26 -3.72 3.25
C SER A 138 1.20 -2.77 3.83
N LYS A 139 1.61 -1.91 4.77
CA LYS A 139 0.76 -0.85 5.35
C LYS A 139 0.54 0.27 4.32
N GLY A 140 -0.72 0.60 4.06
CA GLY A 140 -1.11 1.81 3.33
C GLY A 140 -1.30 3.04 4.21
N PHE A 141 -1.46 4.18 3.55
CA PHE A 141 -1.76 5.47 4.17
C PHE A 141 -2.97 6.07 3.44
N ASP A 142 -4.05 6.34 4.18
CA ASP A 142 -5.23 6.99 3.61
C ASP A 142 -4.97 8.48 3.45
N ILE A 143 -4.58 8.88 2.24
CA ILE A 143 -4.30 10.27 1.90
C ILE A 143 -5.58 11.10 1.67
N THR A 144 -6.76 10.51 1.82
CA THR A 144 -8.05 11.20 1.80
C THR A 144 -8.55 11.54 3.20
N ASP A 145 -8.03 10.88 4.23
CA ASP A 145 -8.26 11.22 5.63
C ASP A 145 -7.42 12.44 6.04
N THR A 146 -8.09 13.53 6.38
CA THR A 146 -7.45 14.79 6.78
C THR A 146 -6.57 14.67 8.02
N VAL A 147 -6.89 13.76 8.96
CA VAL A 147 -6.07 13.55 10.16
C VAL A 147 -4.76 12.86 9.78
N THR A 148 -4.85 11.77 9.02
CA THR A 148 -3.69 11.06 8.46
C THR A 148 -2.80 11.99 7.63
N LEU A 149 -3.40 12.82 6.76
CA LEU A 149 -2.64 13.75 5.92
C LEU A 149 -1.90 14.80 6.76
N ALA A 150 -2.55 15.38 7.77
CA ALA A 150 -1.92 16.34 8.67
C ALA A 150 -0.75 15.73 9.45
N ASP A 151 -0.88 14.48 9.90
CA ASP A 151 0.20 13.76 10.58
C ASP A 151 1.39 13.48 9.64
N ILE A 152 1.13 13.10 8.39
CA ILE A 152 2.16 12.93 7.36
C ILE A 152 2.89 14.25 7.11
N ASP A 153 2.15 15.35 6.89
CA ASP A 153 2.75 16.66 6.61
C ASP A 153 3.59 17.18 7.78
N LYS A 154 3.09 17.00 9.01
CA LYS A 154 3.85 17.31 10.23
C LYS A 154 5.15 16.50 10.32
N ALA A 155 5.10 15.20 10.04
CA ALA A 155 6.28 14.34 10.08
C ALA A 155 7.27 14.66 8.92
N LYS A 156 6.76 15.03 7.74
CA LYS A 156 7.58 15.47 6.59
C LYS A 156 8.38 16.73 6.90
N ALA A 157 7.92 17.58 7.81
CA ALA A 157 8.64 18.79 8.21
C ALA A 157 10.05 18.50 8.75
N ALA A 158 10.27 17.34 9.40
CA ALA A 158 11.61 16.91 9.85
C ALA A 158 12.60 16.65 8.69
N PHE A 159 12.07 16.48 7.49
CA PHE A 159 12.80 16.26 6.24
C PHE A 159 12.67 17.45 5.28
N ALA A 160 12.22 18.60 5.77
CA ALA A 160 12.22 19.85 5.03
C ALA A 160 13.64 20.48 5.03
N GLY A 161 13.89 21.39 4.08
CA GLY A 161 15.15 22.14 4.00
C GLY A 161 16.12 21.58 2.95
N SER A 162 16.97 22.47 2.43
CA SER A 162 17.97 22.13 1.40
C SER A 162 19.15 21.33 1.98
N ASP A 163 19.80 20.56 1.12
CA ASP A 163 21.03 19.84 1.39
C ASP A 163 20.97 18.94 2.63
N ARG A 164 19.90 18.13 2.71
CA ARG A 164 19.56 17.35 3.91
C ARG A 164 20.21 15.97 3.95
N TRP A 165 20.36 15.34 2.78
CA TRP A 165 20.87 13.97 2.64
C TRP A 165 22.23 13.97 1.95
N HIS A 166 23.16 13.18 2.47
CA HIS A 166 24.50 13.05 1.90
C HIS A 166 24.81 11.58 1.66
N ALA A 167 24.62 11.14 0.41
CA ALA A 167 24.96 9.79 0.00
C ALA A 167 26.46 9.68 -0.34
N LYS A 168 27.01 8.50 -0.10
CA LYS A 168 28.36 8.11 -0.50
C LYS A 168 28.37 6.61 -0.80
N PRO A 169 29.40 6.08 -1.49
CA PRO A 169 29.59 4.65 -1.60
C PRO A 169 29.59 4.01 -0.21
N ILE A 170 28.83 2.93 -0.05
CA ILE A 170 28.78 2.14 1.17
C ILE A 170 29.55 0.84 0.89
N THR A 171 30.85 0.87 1.15
CA THR A 171 31.80 -0.22 0.90
C THR A 171 33.08 0.01 1.72
N ARG A 172 33.84 -1.05 2.00
CA ARG A 172 35.20 -0.95 2.55
C ARG A 172 36.27 -0.57 1.51
N ALA A 173 35.92 -0.54 0.22
CA ALA A 173 36.81 -0.07 -0.83
C ALA A 173 37.13 1.42 -0.62
N ALA A 174 38.40 1.75 -0.38
CA ALA A 174 38.81 3.10 -0.03
C ALA A 174 38.71 4.09 -1.20
N GLY A 175 38.30 5.32 -0.88
CA GLY A 175 38.22 6.46 -1.80
C GLY A 175 36.80 6.93 -2.06
N TYR A 176 36.71 8.07 -2.74
CA TYR A 176 35.46 8.62 -3.25
C TYR A 176 35.75 9.25 -4.60
N GLY A 177 34.79 9.14 -5.51
CA GLY A 177 34.78 9.87 -6.78
C GLY A 177 34.31 11.31 -6.60
N LYS A 178 33.85 11.89 -7.70
CA LYS A 178 33.32 13.25 -7.73
C LYS A 178 32.10 13.37 -6.80
N GLN A 179 32.02 14.48 -6.08
CA GLN A 179 30.80 14.89 -5.39
C GLN A 179 29.94 15.72 -6.32
N ARG A 180 28.62 15.52 -6.30
CA ARG A 180 27.68 16.39 -7.00
C ARG A 180 26.39 16.59 -6.22
N PRO A 181 25.68 17.71 -6.44
CA PRO A 181 24.37 17.93 -5.86
C PRO A 181 23.31 17.04 -6.51
N ILE A 182 22.28 16.70 -5.72
CA ILE A 182 21.01 16.13 -6.16
C ILE A 182 19.96 17.21 -6.01
N VAL A 183 19.34 17.61 -7.11
CA VAL A 183 18.39 18.72 -7.17
C VAL A 183 16.97 18.20 -7.28
N ASN A 184 16.01 18.96 -6.76
CA ASN A 184 14.61 18.61 -6.85
C ASN A 184 14.12 18.81 -8.30
N PRO A 185 13.64 17.77 -9.00
CA PRO A 185 13.21 17.89 -10.39
C PRO A 185 12.00 18.83 -10.57
N ALA A 186 11.15 18.97 -9.55
CA ALA A 186 10.03 19.90 -9.56
C ALA A 186 10.41 21.33 -9.14
N LYS A 187 11.59 21.52 -8.52
CA LYS A 187 12.11 22.81 -8.08
C LYS A 187 13.65 22.84 -8.20
N PRO A 188 14.22 23.03 -9.40
CA PRO A 188 15.66 22.87 -9.63
C PRO A 188 16.59 23.78 -8.82
N SER A 189 16.07 24.88 -8.26
CA SER A 189 16.81 25.76 -7.34
C SER A 189 17.00 25.15 -5.94
N GLU A 190 16.31 24.05 -5.63
CA GLU A 190 16.41 23.34 -4.37
C GLU A 190 17.37 22.16 -4.51
N VAL A 191 18.50 22.23 -3.79
CA VAL A 191 19.37 21.08 -3.57
C VAL A 191 18.74 20.21 -2.49
N VAL A 192 18.40 18.96 -2.83
CA VAL A 192 17.86 17.96 -1.91
C VAL A 192 18.97 17.43 -1.01
N GLY A 193 20.15 17.25 -1.58
CA GLY A 193 21.32 16.65 -0.93
C GLY A 193 22.52 16.57 -1.86
N THR A 194 23.54 15.82 -1.46
CA THR A 194 24.73 15.53 -2.28
C THR A 194 25.00 14.05 -2.36
N VAL A 195 25.63 13.62 -3.46
CA VAL A 195 26.18 12.27 -3.59
C VAL A 195 27.68 12.34 -3.89
N HIS A 196 28.47 11.53 -3.20
CA HIS A 196 29.78 11.10 -3.70
C HIS A 196 29.59 9.86 -4.57
N GLU A 197 30.12 9.90 -5.78
CA GLU A 197 30.14 8.73 -6.66
C GLU A 197 31.26 7.77 -6.25
N ALA A 198 31.15 6.51 -6.65
CA ALA A 198 32.22 5.53 -6.53
C ALA A 198 33.31 5.89 -7.54
N ALA A 199 34.56 5.91 -7.09
CA ALA A 199 35.70 6.02 -7.99
C ALA A 199 35.88 4.70 -8.75
N ALA A 200 36.32 4.76 -10.01
CA ALA A 200 36.56 3.56 -10.83
C ALA A 200 37.47 2.52 -10.14
N LYS A 201 38.49 2.98 -9.40
CA LYS A 201 39.39 2.11 -8.61
C LYS A 201 38.70 1.34 -7.47
N GLN A 202 37.55 1.84 -6.97
CA GLN A 202 36.79 1.15 -5.93
C GLN A 202 36.05 -0.07 -6.47
N VAL A 203 35.65 -0.06 -7.75
CA VAL A 203 34.84 -1.14 -8.35
C VAL A 203 35.50 -2.49 -8.19
N ALA A 204 36.74 -2.65 -8.67
CA ALA A 204 37.45 -3.94 -8.59
C ALA A 204 37.66 -4.44 -7.15
N THR A 205 37.82 -3.51 -6.19
CA THR A 205 37.96 -3.82 -4.77
C THR A 205 36.63 -4.23 -4.15
N ALA A 206 35.54 -3.53 -4.47
CA ALA A 206 34.19 -3.86 -4.02
C ALA A 206 33.76 -5.24 -4.54
N VAL A 207 34.08 -5.57 -5.80
CA VAL A 207 33.88 -6.91 -6.38
C VAL A 207 34.62 -7.97 -5.57
N ARG A 208 35.91 -7.76 -5.28
CA ARG A 208 36.68 -8.69 -4.46
C ARG A 208 36.02 -8.93 -3.11
N ILE A 209 35.63 -7.86 -2.40
CA ILE A 209 34.97 -7.95 -1.09
C ILE A 209 33.66 -8.74 -1.19
N ALA A 210 32.82 -8.46 -2.19
CA ALA A 210 31.54 -9.15 -2.36
C ALA A 210 31.73 -10.65 -2.60
N VAL A 211 32.73 -11.02 -3.43
CA VAL A 211 33.06 -12.41 -3.73
C VAL A 211 33.59 -13.13 -2.49
N GLU A 212 34.46 -12.49 -1.71
CA GLU A 212 35.01 -13.07 -0.48
C GLU A 212 33.95 -13.23 0.62
N ALA A 213 32.98 -12.31 0.71
CA ALA A 213 31.93 -12.36 1.72
C ALA A 213 30.82 -13.39 1.40
N GLN A 214 30.54 -13.63 0.12
CA GLN A 214 29.38 -14.42 -0.31
C GLN A 214 29.31 -15.85 0.26
N PRO A 215 30.40 -16.64 0.33
CA PRO A 215 30.32 -18.00 0.86
C PRO A 215 29.84 -18.06 2.31
N SER A 216 30.19 -17.07 3.13
CA SER A 216 29.71 -17.00 4.52
C SER A 216 28.21 -16.67 4.60
N TRP A 217 27.73 -15.84 3.67
CA TRP A 217 26.33 -15.47 3.58
C TRP A 217 25.45 -16.62 3.08
N ALA A 218 25.89 -17.36 2.06
CA ALA A 218 25.18 -18.55 1.58
C ALA A 218 25.07 -19.66 2.64
N LYS A 219 26.06 -19.79 3.54
CA LYS A 219 26.01 -20.74 4.66
C LYS A 219 25.00 -20.36 5.74
N ARG A 220 24.59 -19.09 5.81
CA ARG A 220 23.58 -18.64 6.77
C ARG A 220 22.22 -19.26 6.41
N PRO A 221 21.48 -19.87 7.34
CA PRO A 221 20.21 -20.51 7.04
C PRO A 221 19.22 -19.57 6.34
N VAL A 222 18.49 -20.06 5.33
CA VAL A 222 17.52 -19.26 4.57
C VAL A 222 16.46 -18.59 5.45
N ALA A 223 16.03 -19.27 6.53
CA ALA A 223 15.08 -18.71 7.49
C ALA A 223 15.64 -17.45 8.18
N GLU A 224 16.93 -17.40 8.48
CA GLU A 224 17.56 -16.20 9.06
C GLU A 224 17.71 -15.08 8.03
N ARG A 225 18.05 -15.41 6.78
CA ARG A 225 18.12 -14.41 5.70
C ARG A 225 16.74 -13.83 5.42
N ALA A 226 15.70 -14.66 5.39
CA ALA A 226 14.30 -14.23 5.26
C ALA A 226 13.84 -13.36 6.45
N ALA A 227 14.23 -13.70 7.67
CA ALA A 227 13.94 -12.89 8.85
C ALA A 227 14.55 -11.48 8.77
N ILE A 228 15.77 -11.36 8.23
CA ILE A 228 16.42 -10.05 7.99
C ILE A 228 15.62 -9.21 6.98
N LEU A 229 15.11 -9.81 5.91
CA LEU A 229 14.27 -9.11 4.94
C LEU A 229 12.95 -8.62 5.56
N ASN A 230 12.33 -9.45 6.40
CA ASN A 230 11.13 -9.03 7.14
C ASN A 230 11.43 -7.88 8.11
N LEU A 231 12.58 -7.90 8.79
CA LEU A 231 12.99 -6.77 9.63
C LEU A 231 13.27 -5.50 8.82
N ALA A 232 13.88 -5.63 7.63
CA ALA A 232 14.06 -4.49 6.72
C ALA A 232 12.71 -3.92 6.26
N ALA A 233 11.71 -4.77 6.01
CA ALA A 233 10.37 -4.34 5.64
C ALA A 233 9.71 -3.53 6.77
N ASP A 234 9.88 -3.96 8.02
CA ASP A 234 9.38 -3.23 9.19
C ASP A 234 10.11 -1.89 9.38
N LEU A 235 11.43 -1.84 9.13
CA LEU A 235 12.20 -0.58 9.15
C LEU A 235 11.72 0.38 8.05
N TYR A 236 11.38 -0.13 6.86
CA TYR A 236 10.84 0.70 5.79
C TYR A 236 9.48 1.29 6.15
N GLU A 237 8.58 0.48 6.73
CA GLU A 237 7.28 0.98 7.22
C GLU A 237 7.44 1.99 8.36
N ALA A 238 8.39 1.77 9.27
CA ALA A 238 8.68 2.68 10.38
C ALA A 238 9.25 4.03 9.92
N ASN A 239 9.95 4.05 8.78
CA ASN A 239 10.56 5.26 8.21
C ASN A 239 9.85 5.72 6.92
N ALA A 240 8.60 5.30 6.69
CA ALA A 240 7.88 5.55 5.46
C ALA A 240 7.81 7.05 5.08
N VAL A 241 7.66 7.92 6.08
CA VAL A 241 7.62 9.38 5.86
C VAL A 241 8.94 9.94 5.31
N GLU A 242 10.09 9.42 5.76
CA GLU A 242 11.39 9.80 5.19
C GLU A 242 11.46 9.39 3.72
N PHE A 243 11.00 8.17 3.41
CA PHE A 243 10.94 7.70 2.04
C PHE A 243 9.95 8.46 1.17
N PHE A 244 8.82 8.93 1.72
CA PHE A 244 7.92 9.84 0.98
C PHE A 244 8.62 11.16 0.66
N ALA A 245 9.35 11.73 1.62
CA ALA A 245 10.10 12.96 1.41
C ALA A 245 11.18 12.78 0.33
N LEU A 246 11.95 11.69 0.37
CA LEU A 246 12.93 11.37 -0.66
C LEU A 246 12.29 11.09 -2.03
N ALA A 247 11.26 10.24 -2.11
CA ALA A 247 10.57 9.93 -3.35
C ALA A 247 10.00 11.19 -4.02
N THR A 248 9.43 12.11 -3.24
CA THR A 248 8.93 13.39 -3.78
C THR A 248 10.06 14.33 -4.15
N ARG A 249 11.03 14.57 -3.26
CA ARG A 249 12.02 15.64 -3.45
C ARG A 249 13.15 15.23 -4.40
N GLU A 250 13.58 13.98 -4.38
CA GLU A 250 14.64 13.46 -5.25
C GLU A 250 14.08 12.95 -6.59
N ALA A 251 13.02 12.14 -6.56
CA ALA A 251 12.50 11.48 -7.75
C ALA A 251 11.26 12.17 -8.37
N GLY A 252 10.75 13.25 -7.75
CA GLY A 252 9.61 14.00 -8.27
C GLY A 252 8.26 13.30 -8.13
N LYS A 253 8.14 12.27 -7.28
CA LYS A 253 6.90 11.51 -7.11
C LYS A 253 5.81 12.28 -6.35
N SER A 254 4.55 12.07 -6.73
CA SER A 254 3.42 12.50 -5.91
C SER A 254 3.42 11.75 -4.56
N LEU A 255 2.66 12.24 -3.57
CA LEU A 255 2.53 11.52 -2.30
C LEU A 255 1.89 10.14 -2.49
N ALA A 256 0.89 10.01 -3.36
CA ALA A 256 0.25 8.74 -3.67
C ALA A 256 1.25 7.74 -4.27
N ASP A 257 2.10 8.20 -5.21
CA ASP A 257 3.14 7.36 -5.80
C ASP A 257 4.24 7.03 -4.78
N GLY A 258 4.57 7.95 -3.86
CA GLY A 258 5.51 7.69 -2.76
C GLY A 258 4.99 6.63 -1.78
N VAL A 259 3.69 6.65 -1.48
CA VAL A 259 3.03 5.59 -0.69
C VAL A 259 3.11 4.25 -1.43
N ALA A 260 2.79 4.23 -2.72
CA ALA A 260 2.87 3.01 -3.53
C ALA A 260 4.31 2.46 -3.61
N GLU A 261 5.30 3.34 -3.80
CA GLU A 261 6.72 3.00 -3.86
C GLU A 261 7.19 2.26 -2.59
N VAL A 262 6.89 2.81 -1.40
CA VAL A 262 7.27 2.18 -0.13
C VAL A 262 6.53 0.86 0.07
N ARG A 263 5.24 0.82 -0.26
CA ARG A 263 4.44 -0.41 -0.16
C ARG A 263 5.01 -1.52 -1.03
N GLU A 264 5.35 -1.22 -2.27
CA GLU A 264 5.90 -2.20 -3.22
C GLU A 264 7.28 -2.70 -2.76
N ALA A 265 8.15 -1.82 -2.26
CA ALA A 265 9.42 -2.22 -1.67
C ALA A 265 9.26 -3.17 -0.46
N VAL A 266 8.32 -2.85 0.44
CA VAL A 266 7.94 -3.68 1.59
C VAL A 266 7.34 -5.02 1.15
N ASP A 267 6.50 -5.00 0.12
CA ASP A 267 5.90 -6.21 -0.43
C ASP A 267 6.95 -7.11 -1.09
N PHE A 268 7.95 -6.57 -1.81
CA PHE A 268 9.07 -7.37 -2.32
C PHE A 268 9.85 -8.04 -1.20
N LEU A 269 10.20 -7.29 -0.14
CA LEU A 269 10.92 -7.84 1.01
C LEU A 269 10.15 -8.99 1.66
N ARG A 270 8.86 -8.79 1.95
CA ARG A 270 8.01 -9.80 2.58
C ARG A 270 7.70 -10.98 1.67
N TYR A 271 7.51 -10.72 0.37
CA TYR A 271 7.24 -11.76 -0.62
C TYR A 271 8.46 -12.66 -0.82
N TYR A 272 9.64 -12.09 -1.08
CA TYR A 272 10.84 -12.89 -1.26
C TYR A 272 11.27 -13.59 0.03
N ALA A 273 11.02 -13.02 1.21
CA ALA A 273 11.21 -13.72 2.47
C ALA A 273 10.30 -14.95 2.60
N ALA A 274 9.03 -14.85 2.20
CA ALA A 274 8.09 -15.96 2.25
C ALA A 274 8.43 -17.08 1.24
N GLU A 275 8.87 -16.71 0.03
CA GLU A 275 9.24 -17.66 -1.02
C GLU A 275 10.64 -18.26 -0.88
N ALA A 276 11.48 -17.71 0.01
CA ALA A 276 12.90 -18.01 0.08
C ALA A 276 13.21 -19.51 0.23
N ALA A 277 12.48 -20.20 1.11
CA ALA A 277 12.71 -21.63 1.36
C ALA A 277 12.37 -22.48 0.13
N ASN A 278 11.30 -22.13 -0.60
CA ASN A 278 10.93 -22.80 -1.84
C ASN A 278 11.95 -22.54 -2.95
N ALA A 279 12.46 -21.32 -3.05
CA ALA A 279 13.45 -20.94 -4.06
C ALA A 279 14.84 -21.56 -3.82
N GLU A 280 15.25 -21.73 -2.56
CA GLU A 280 16.55 -22.35 -2.23
C GLU A 280 16.52 -23.89 -2.34
N ALA A 281 15.35 -24.53 -2.23
CA ALA A 281 15.23 -25.98 -2.24
C ALA A 281 15.87 -26.61 -3.50
N GLY A 282 16.95 -27.37 -3.30
CA GLY A 282 17.68 -28.02 -4.40
C GLY A 282 18.50 -27.08 -5.28
N THR A 283 18.69 -25.82 -4.89
CA THR A 283 19.48 -24.83 -5.62
C THR A 283 20.71 -24.37 -4.82
N GLN A 284 21.59 -23.61 -5.46
CA GLN A 284 22.75 -22.98 -4.83
C GLN A 284 22.85 -21.53 -5.27
N ALA A 285 23.29 -20.67 -4.36
CA ALA A 285 23.61 -19.27 -4.67
C ALA A 285 24.63 -19.20 -5.82
N ARG A 286 24.48 -18.20 -6.69
CA ARG A 286 25.34 -18.01 -7.86
C ARG A 286 26.69 -17.40 -7.48
N GLY A 287 26.71 -16.45 -6.54
CA GLY A 287 27.92 -15.71 -6.16
C GLY A 287 27.63 -14.23 -5.91
N ALA A 288 28.55 -13.35 -6.29
CA ALA A 288 28.32 -11.91 -6.23
C ALA A 288 27.42 -11.46 -7.39
N ILE A 289 26.31 -10.79 -7.07
CA ILE A 289 25.34 -10.27 -8.03
C ILE A 289 25.43 -8.74 -8.08
N VAL A 290 25.41 -8.18 -9.29
CA VAL A 290 25.28 -6.74 -9.49
C VAL A 290 23.81 -6.40 -9.73
N CYS A 291 23.26 -5.50 -8.92
CA CYS A 291 21.89 -5.00 -9.08
C CYS A 291 21.94 -3.56 -9.62
N ILE A 292 21.53 -3.37 -10.87
CA ILE A 292 21.45 -2.06 -11.52
C ILE A 292 19.98 -1.70 -11.69
N SER A 293 19.59 -0.59 -11.05
CA SER A 293 18.18 -0.20 -10.89
C SER A 293 17.90 1.17 -11.54
N PRO A 294 16.65 1.39 -11.98
CA PRO A 294 16.26 2.60 -12.68
C PRO A 294 15.86 3.70 -11.69
N TRP A 295 15.71 4.93 -12.19
CA TRP A 295 15.34 6.10 -11.40
C TRP A 295 13.82 6.23 -11.14
N ASN A 296 12.98 5.57 -11.94
CA ASN A 296 11.52 5.75 -11.91
C ASN A 296 10.83 4.96 -10.77
N PHE A 297 11.47 3.90 -10.26
CA PHE A 297 11.10 3.19 -9.02
C PHE A 297 12.35 3.01 -8.16
N PRO A 298 12.85 4.12 -7.61
CA PRO A 298 14.20 4.19 -7.05
C PRO A 298 14.35 3.49 -5.69
N LEU A 299 13.23 3.11 -5.06
CA LEU A 299 13.21 2.30 -3.83
C LEU A 299 12.61 0.91 -4.11
N ALA A 300 11.50 0.81 -4.84
CA ALA A 300 10.78 -0.45 -5.03
C ALA A 300 11.57 -1.46 -5.88
N ILE A 301 11.92 -1.10 -7.12
CA ILE A 301 12.71 -1.98 -8.01
C ILE A 301 14.12 -2.16 -7.43
N PHE A 302 14.74 -1.09 -6.92
CA PHE A 302 16.02 -1.15 -6.22
C PHE A 302 16.01 -2.24 -5.12
N THR A 303 15.02 -2.18 -4.23
CA THR A 303 14.90 -3.14 -3.12
C THR A 303 14.54 -4.53 -3.62
N GLY A 304 13.64 -4.66 -4.60
CA GLY A 304 13.22 -5.96 -5.13
C GLY A 304 14.37 -6.78 -5.70
N GLN A 305 15.19 -6.17 -6.57
CA GLN A 305 16.38 -6.82 -7.14
C GLN A 305 17.34 -7.30 -6.05
N ILE A 306 17.62 -6.43 -5.07
CA ILE A 306 18.57 -6.69 -3.98
C ILE A 306 18.03 -7.78 -3.04
N ALA A 307 16.76 -7.68 -2.64
CA ALA A 307 16.12 -8.61 -1.72
C ALA A 307 16.12 -10.04 -2.28
N ALA A 308 15.75 -10.22 -3.55
CA ALA A 308 15.77 -11.52 -4.21
C ALA A 308 17.18 -12.14 -4.23
N ALA A 309 18.20 -11.36 -4.57
CA ALA A 309 19.58 -11.82 -4.59
C ALA A 309 20.11 -12.18 -3.18
N LEU A 310 19.87 -11.30 -2.20
CA LEU A 310 20.29 -11.52 -0.81
C LEU A 310 19.64 -12.75 -0.19
N VAL A 311 18.32 -12.92 -0.35
CA VAL A 311 17.60 -14.01 0.32
C VAL A 311 17.96 -15.37 -0.24
N THR A 312 18.41 -15.44 -1.50
CA THR A 312 18.92 -16.65 -2.17
C THR A 312 20.41 -16.89 -1.94
N GLY A 313 21.03 -16.19 -0.99
CA GLY A 313 22.40 -16.44 -0.53
C GLY A 313 23.51 -15.76 -1.35
N ASN A 314 23.16 -14.82 -2.24
CA ASN A 314 24.14 -14.05 -2.99
C ASN A 314 24.59 -12.81 -2.21
N SER A 315 25.83 -12.37 -2.40
CA SER A 315 26.23 -11.01 -2.05
C SER A 315 25.83 -10.06 -3.18
N VAL A 316 25.65 -8.78 -2.84
CA VAL A 316 25.09 -7.79 -3.75
C VAL A 316 25.96 -6.53 -3.80
N ILE A 317 26.22 -6.08 -5.02
CA ILE A 317 26.73 -4.75 -5.31
C ILE A 317 25.60 -3.97 -5.99
N ALA A 318 25.00 -3.04 -5.25
CA ALA A 318 23.89 -2.23 -5.71
C ALA A 318 24.41 -0.95 -6.37
N LYS A 319 24.04 -0.75 -7.63
CA LYS A 319 24.31 0.46 -8.41
C LYS A 319 22.97 1.13 -8.72
N PRO A 320 22.59 2.21 -8.01
CA PRO A 320 21.37 2.94 -8.31
C PRO A 320 21.53 3.82 -9.56
N ALA A 321 20.42 4.26 -10.14
CA ALA A 321 20.43 5.32 -11.14
C ALA A 321 21.03 6.62 -10.58
N GLU A 322 21.66 7.41 -11.45
CA GLU A 322 22.37 8.63 -11.09
C GLU A 322 21.44 9.72 -10.54
N GLN A 323 20.19 9.70 -10.95
CA GLN A 323 19.17 10.67 -10.58
C GLN A 323 18.70 10.47 -9.14
N THR A 324 18.74 9.24 -8.62
CA THR A 324 18.11 8.86 -7.35
C THR A 324 19.02 8.10 -6.36
N PRO A 325 20.24 8.58 -6.06
CA PRO A 325 21.16 7.87 -5.17
C PRO A 325 20.86 8.02 -3.68
N LEU A 326 20.15 9.07 -3.23
CA LEU A 326 19.89 9.36 -1.81
C LEU A 326 18.92 8.35 -1.22
N ILE A 327 17.83 8.06 -1.92
CA ILE A 327 16.85 7.05 -1.49
C ILE A 327 17.45 5.64 -1.46
N ALA A 328 18.27 5.30 -2.46
CA ALA A 328 19.03 4.06 -2.50
C ALA A 328 20.04 3.94 -1.34
N PHE A 329 20.68 5.06 -0.98
CA PHE A 329 21.58 5.12 0.17
C PHE A 329 20.85 4.81 1.48
N ARG A 330 19.71 5.46 1.73
CA ARG A 330 18.89 5.19 2.92
C ARG A 330 18.35 3.77 2.96
N ALA A 331 17.96 3.21 1.82
CA ALA A 331 17.55 1.81 1.69
C ALA A 331 18.66 0.84 2.14
N VAL A 332 19.90 1.03 1.68
CA VAL A 332 21.03 0.16 2.09
C VAL A 332 21.39 0.34 3.57
N GLU A 333 21.29 1.56 4.11
CA GLU A 333 21.47 1.77 5.56
C GLU A 333 20.45 0.98 6.38
N MET A 334 19.18 0.94 5.94
CA MET A 334 18.14 0.16 6.63
C MET A 334 18.32 -1.36 6.44
N LEU A 335 18.76 -1.83 5.27
CA LEU A 335 19.10 -3.24 5.06
C LEU A 335 20.25 -3.69 5.98
N ARG A 336 21.28 -2.84 6.16
CA ARG A 336 22.37 -3.09 7.10
C ARG A 336 21.88 -3.06 8.55
N ALA A 337 21.03 -2.10 8.91
CA ALA A 337 20.42 -2.03 10.24
C ALA A 337 19.54 -3.26 10.55
N ALA A 338 18.90 -3.85 9.54
CA ALA A 338 18.15 -5.10 9.66
C ALA A 338 19.05 -6.34 9.83
N GLY A 339 20.36 -6.23 9.59
CA GLY A 339 21.32 -7.30 9.83
C GLY A 339 21.94 -7.92 8.58
N VAL A 340 21.77 -7.32 7.39
CA VAL A 340 22.58 -7.69 6.22
C VAL A 340 24.03 -7.24 6.48
N PRO A 341 25.02 -8.16 6.45
CA PRO A 341 26.41 -7.79 6.73
C PRO A 341 26.96 -6.75 5.74
N GLU A 342 27.86 -5.89 6.23
CA GLU A 342 28.44 -4.79 5.44
C GLU A 342 29.09 -5.26 4.13
N ASP A 343 29.84 -6.36 4.14
CA ASP A 343 30.52 -6.85 2.93
C ASP A 343 29.59 -7.64 2.00
N VAL A 344 28.40 -8.02 2.49
CA VAL A 344 27.37 -8.73 1.72
C VAL A 344 26.51 -7.77 0.91
N ILE A 345 26.24 -6.55 1.41
CA ILE A 345 25.57 -5.49 0.64
C ILE A 345 26.45 -4.25 0.54
N GLN A 346 26.84 -3.91 -0.68
CA GLN A 346 27.60 -2.71 -0.99
C GLN A 346 26.78 -1.79 -1.89
N LEU A 347 26.90 -0.48 -1.69
CA LEU A 347 26.30 0.53 -2.56
C LEU A 347 27.41 1.28 -3.31
N LEU A 348 27.33 1.31 -4.64
CA LEU A 348 28.23 2.08 -5.50
C LEU A 348 27.42 3.06 -6.37
N PRO A 349 27.11 4.27 -5.86
CA PRO A 349 26.51 5.33 -6.69
C PRO A 349 27.50 5.75 -7.78
N GLY A 350 27.01 6.13 -8.95
CA GLY A 350 27.84 6.61 -10.06
C GLY A 350 27.16 6.41 -11.40
N ASP A 351 27.82 6.73 -12.49
CA ASP A 351 27.24 6.61 -13.83
C ASP A 351 27.37 5.21 -14.43
N GLY A 352 26.67 5.00 -15.54
CA GLY A 352 26.75 3.76 -16.31
C GLY A 352 28.19 3.45 -16.76
N PRO A 353 28.86 4.35 -17.51
CA PRO A 353 30.18 4.06 -18.07
C PRO A 353 31.32 3.84 -17.05
N SER A 354 31.35 4.57 -15.94
CA SER A 354 32.45 4.55 -14.97
C SER A 354 32.25 3.56 -13.82
N VAL A 355 31.00 3.18 -13.52
CA VAL A 355 30.67 2.22 -12.45
C VAL A 355 29.93 1.00 -13.00
N GLY A 356 28.84 1.20 -13.75
CA GLY A 356 28.01 0.11 -14.28
C GLY A 356 28.77 -0.83 -15.23
N GLY A 357 29.42 -0.29 -16.26
CA GLY A 357 30.17 -1.06 -17.26
C GLY A 357 31.32 -1.88 -16.64
N PRO A 358 32.18 -1.28 -15.78
CA PRO A 358 33.22 -2.04 -15.10
C PRO A 358 32.69 -3.13 -14.17
N LEU A 359 31.53 -2.94 -13.53
CA LEU A 359 30.89 -3.98 -12.74
C LEU A 359 30.42 -5.15 -13.59
N THR A 360 29.73 -4.89 -14.71
CA THR A 360 29.18 -5.95 -15.57
C THR A 360 30.25 -6.66 -16.40
N ALA A 361 31.40 -6.02 -16.64
CA ALA A 361 32.53 -6.60 -17.35
C ALA A 361 33.47 -7.44 -16.45
N ASP A 362 33.33 -7.40 -15.12
CA ASP A 362 34.22 -8.14 -14.22
C ASP A 362 33.87 -9.65 -14.21
N PRO A 363 34.80 -10.55 -14.56
CA PRO A 363 34.52 -11.98 -14.70
C PRO A 363 34.19 -12.70 -13.39
N ARG A 364 34.35 -12.03 -12.24
CA ARG A 364 34.03 -12.58 -10.91
C ARG A 364 32.57 -12.34 -10.51
N ILE A 365 31.83 -11.52 -11.25
CA ILE A 365 30.40 -11.32 -11.06
C ILE A 365 29.65 -12.54 -11.60
N ALA A 366 28.81 -13.14 -10.75
CA ALA A 366 28.10 -14.37 -11.07
C ALA A 366 26.73 -14.13 -11.71
N GLY A 367 26.29 -12.86 -11.79
CA GLY A 367 25.04 -12.48 -12.43
C GLY A 367 24.74 -10.99 -12.31
N VAL A 368 23.88 -10.52 -13.19
CA VAL A 368 23.43 -9.13 -13.25
C VAL A 368 21.91 -9.12 -13.21
N CYS A 369 21.35 -8.32 -12.32
CA CYS A 369 19.94 -7.97 -12.32
C CYS A 369 19.83 -6.52 -12.79
N PHE A 370 19.29 -6.32 -13.99
CA PHE A 370 19.19 -5.01 -14.62
C PHE A 370 17.72 -4.66 -14.86
N THR A 371 17.37 -3.41 -14.61
CA THR A 371 16.11 -2.83 -15.07
C THR A 371 16.39 -1.42 -15.56
N GLY A 372 16.13 -1.17 -16.83
CA GLY A 372 16.43 0.08 -17.52
C GLY A 372 15.93 0.04 -18.96
N SER A 373 16.50 0.86 -19.82
CA SER A 373 16.13 0.89 -21.24
C SER A 373 16.65 -0.35 -21.98
N THR A 374 16.09 -0.63 -23.17
CA THR A 374 16.48 -1.78 -23.98
C THR A 374 17.88 -1.64 -24.57
N GLU A 375 18.34 -0.41 -24.81
CA GLU A 375 19.63 -0.12 -25.45
C GLU A 375 20.84 -0.36 -24.54
N VAL A 376 20.64 -0.35 -23.21
CA VAL A 376 21.68 -0.56 -22.19
C VAL A 376 21.62 -2.01 -21.72
#